data_AF-A0A8T2V8D2-F1
#
_entry.id   AF-A0A8T2V8D2-F1
#
_cell.length_a   1.000
_cell.length_b   1.000
_cell.length_c   1.000
_cell.angle_alpha   90.00
_cell.angle_beta   90.00
_cell.angle_gamma   90.00
#
_symmetry.space_group_name_H-M   'P 1'
#
loop_
_entity.id
_entity.type
_entity.pdbx_description
1 polymer ?
#
loop_
_entity_poly.entity_id
_entity_poly.type
_entity_poly.pdbx_seq_one_letter_code
_entity_poly.pdbx_strand_id
1 'polypeptide(L)'
;MKRTTNLQQPQVAKAIKNLEARNLIKAVKSIANKNKKVYMLAELKPSKELTGGAWYTDQQFDSEFINVMKQQCVQFVMKQGLASVETIADAVRKSGITKEELRVKDYKQLMDMLVLDGEVEETVSTGVGPFSAFPPDTVLYRSAQSQLSETSAFTNIPCGVCPVLHECTEDGLISPKTCVYYQDWLKF
;
A
#
# COMPACT_ATOMS: atom_id res chain seq x y z
N MET A 1 -4.32 -19.86 -28.17
CA MET A 1 -5.43 -20.26 -29.05
C MET A 1 -5.11 -20.08 -30.52
N LYS A 2 -4.71 -18.90 -31.03
CA LYS A 2 -4.33 -18.73 -32.46
C LYS A 2 -3.14 -19.60 -32.88
N ARG A 3 -2.14 -19.76 -31.99
CA ARG A 3 -0.92 -20.55 -32.23
C ARG A 3 -1.11 -22.08 -32.29
N THR A 4 -2.25 -22.60 -31.83
CA THR A 4 -2.47 -24.04 -31.67
C THR A 4 -3.67 -24.60 -32.43
N THR A 5 -4.67 -23.78 -32.75
CA THR A 5 -5.95 -24.28 -33.29
C THR A 5 -6.22 -23.90 -34.75
N ASN A 6 -5.37 -23.07 -35.37
CA ASN A 6 -5.49 -22.60 -36.76
C ASN A 6 -6.90 -22.06 -37.17
N LEU A 7 -7.74 -21.73 -36.19
CA LEU A 7 -9.11 -21.26 -36.37
C LEU A 7 -9.14 -19.76 -36.66
N GLN A 8 -10.09 -19.33 -37.50
CA GLN A 8 -10.29 -17.92 -37.80
C GLN A 8 -10.82 -17.17 -36.57
N GLN A 9 -10.28 -15.97 -36.34
CA GLN A 9 -10.56 -15.12 -35.17
C GLN A 9 -12.07 -14.84 -34.92
N PRO A 10 -12.93 -14.66 -35.95
CA PRO A 10 -14.37 -14.47 -35.77
C PRO A 10 -15.08 -15.69 -35.18
N GLN A 11 -14.67 -16.90 -35.58
CA GLN A 11 -15.28 -18.15 -35.08
C GLN A 11 -14.94 -18.37 -33.60
N VAL A 12 -13.68 -18.10 -33.22
CA VAL A 12 -13.23 -18.15 -31.82
C VAL A 12 -13.97 -17.12 -30.96
N ALA A 13 -14.15 -15.89 -31.47
CA ALA A 13 -14.90 -14.85 -30.75
C ALA A 13 -16.38 -15.22 -30.53
N LYS A 14 -17.01 -15.85 -31.52
CA LYS A 14 -18.41 -16.32 -31.41
C LYS A 14 -18.55 -17.48 -30.41
N ALA A 15 -17.59 -18.41 -30.40
CA ALA A 15 -17.56 -19.50 -29.42
C ALA A 15 -17.37 -18.99 -27.99
N ILE A 16 -16.44 -18.05 -27.77
CA ILE A 16 -16.21 -17.43 -26.46
C ILE A 16 -17.47 -16.71 -25.97
N LYS A 17 -18.14 -15.91 -26.82
CA LYS A 17 -19.42 -15.26 -26.44
C LYS A 17 -20.51 -16.26 -26.05
N ASN A 18 -20.61 -17.38 -26.77
CA ASN A 18 -21.57 -18.43 -26.42
C ASN A 18 -21.23 -19.12 -25.09
N LEU A 19 -19.95 -19.34 -24.79
CA LEU A 19 -19.51 -19.95 -23.54
C LEU A 19 -19.68 -18.98 -22.35
N GLU A 20 -19.50 -17.68 -22.57
CA GLU A 20 -19.75 -16.61 -21.58
C GLU A 20 -21.25 -16.45 -21.32
N ALA A 21 -22.09 -16.46 -22.38
CA ALA A 21 -23.54 -16.41 -22.25
C ALA A 21 -24.13 -17.60 -21.50
N ARG A 22 -23.45 -18.75 -21.52
CA ARG A 22 -23.82 -19.97 -20.78
C ARG A 22 -23.21 -20.03 -19.38
N ASN A 23 -22.52 -18.98 -18.92
CA ASN A 23 -21.82 -18.95 -17.62
C ASN A 23 -20.81 -20.10 -17.41
N LEU A 24 -20.22 -20.64 -18.48
CA LEU A 24 -19.18 -21.68 -18.37
C LEU A 24 -17.80 -21.06 -18.20
N ILE A 25 -17.58 -19.88 -18.78
CA ILE A 25 -16.34 -19.11 -18.68
C ILE A 25 -16.64 -17.67 -18.27
N LYS A 26 -15.67 -17.04 -17.60
CA LYS A 26 -15.67 -15.61 -17.29
C LYS A 26 -14.40 -14.95 -17.80
N ALA A 27 -14.52 -13.71 -18.24
CA ALA A 27 -13.38 -12.88 -18.59
C ALA A 27 -12.77 -12.26 -17.32
N VAL A 28 -11.47 -12.47 -17.11
CA VAL A 28 -10.69 -11.80 -16.08
C VAL A 28 -9.66 -10.92 -16.76
N LYS A 29 -9.63 -9.64 -16.38
CA LYS A 29 -8.58 -8.72 -16.81
C LYS A 29 -7.37 -8.94 -15.92
N SER A 30 -6.20 -9.10 -16.53
CA SER A 30 -4.95 -9.23 -15.79
C SER A 30 -4.45 -7.84 -15.39
N ILE A 31 -4.04 -7.68 -14.12
CA ILE A 31 -3.46 -6.43 -13.64
C ILE A 31 -2.10 -6.14 -14.27
N ALA A 32 -1.28 -7.19 -14.49
CA ALA A 32 0.01 -7.07 -15.16
C ALA A 32 -0.13 -6.66 -16.63
N ASN A 33 -1.27 -6.93 -17.27
CA ASN A 33 -1.45 -6.67 -18.69
C ASN A 33 -2.91 -6.27 -18.99
N LYS A 34 -3.23 -5.00 -18.72
CA LYS A 34 -4.59 -4.43 -18.84
C LYS A 34 -5.25 -4.65 -20.21
N ASN A 35 -4.45 -4.76 -21.27
CA ASN A 35 -4.94 -4.96 -22.65
C ASN A 35 -5.22 -6.43 -23.02
N LYS A 36 -4.85 -7.40 -22.17
CA LYS A 36 -5.02 -8.83 -22.46
C LYS A 36 -6.17 -9.42 -21.64
N LYS A 37 -7.27 -9.77 -22.32
CA LYS A 37 -8.38 -10.53 -21.72
C LYS A 37 -7.97 -12.00 -21.57
N VAL A 38 -8.00 -12.51 -20.33
CA VAL A 38 -7.78 -13.92 -20.02
C VAL A 38 -9.13 -14.52 -19.64
N TYR A 39 -9.46 -15.69 -20.14
CA TYR A 39 -10.72 -16.38 -19.81
C TYR A 39 -10.42 -17.55 -18.88
N MET A 40 -11.28 -17.76 -17.89
CA MET A 40 -11.21 -18.88 -16.96
C MET A 40 -12.59 -19.48 -16.73
N LEU A 41 -12.66 -20.69 -16.16
CA LEU A 41 -13.94 -21.30 -15.78
C LEU A 41 -14.68 -20.40 -14.78
N ALA A 42 -15.99 -20.27 -14.94
CA ALA A 42 -16.81 -19.35 -14.14
C ALA A 42 -16.73 -19.65 -12.64
N GLU A 43 -16.64 -20.94 -12.29
CA GLU A 43 -16.67 -21.48 -10.93
C GLU A 43 -15.32 -21.32 -10.20
N LEU A 44 -14.22 -21.12 -10.94
CA LEU A 44 -12.89 -20.99 -10.33
C LEU A 44 -12.62 -19.55 -9.89
N LYS A 45 -12.07 -19.36 -8.69
CA LYS A 45 -11.59 -18.05 -8.24
C LYS A 45 -10.25 -17.71 -8.93
N PRO A 46 -10.08 -16.52 -9.51
CA PRO A 46 -8.81 -16.11 -10.12
C PRO A 46 -7.68 -16.11 -9.09
N SER A 47 -6.47 -16.44 -9.53
CA SER A 47 -5.29 -16.40 -8.66
C SER A 47 -5.00 -14.97 -8.22
N LYS A 48 -4.50 -14.80 -6.98
CA LYS A 48 -4.14 -13.49 -6.42
C LYS A 48 -3.10 -12.74 -7.25
N GLU A 49 -2.22 -13.45 -7.95
CA GLU A 49 -1.27 -12.86 -8.92
C GLU A 49 -1.97 -12.18 -10.10
N LEU A 50 -3.16 -12.65 -10.47
CA LEU A 50 -3.97 -12.06 -11.54
C LEU A 50 -4.85 -10.91 -11.04
N THR A 51 -5.33 -10.99 -9.78
CA THR A 51 -6.22 -9.99 -9.14
C THR A 51 -5.51 -8.97 -8.26
N GLY A 52 -4.19 -9.05 -8.09
CA GLY A 52 -3.39 -8.03 -7.42
C GLY A 52 -3.25 -8.22 -5.92
N GLY A 53 -3.85 -9.27 -5.37
CA GLY A 53 -3.83 -9.57 -3.93
C GLY A 53 -5.00 -8.95 -3.18
N ALA A 54 -4.83 -8.77 -1.88
CA ALA A 54 -5.88 -8.30 -0.96
C ALA A 54 -5.98 -6.77 -0.86
N TRP A 55 -5.23 -6.05 -1.70
CA TRP A 55 -5.21 -4.59 -1.77
C TRP A 55 -5.96 -4.05 -3.00
N TYR A 56 -6.65 -4.95 -3.72
CA TYR A 56 -7.31 -4.62 -4.97
C TYR A 56 -8.78 -5.02 -4.93
N THR A 57 -9.65 -4.02 -4.92
CA THR A 57 -11.10 -4.17 -5.07
C THR A 57 -11.45 -3.92 -6.53
N ASP A 58 -12.17 -4.84 -7.19
CA ASP A 58 -12.58 -4.70 -8.60
C ASP A 58 -11.45 -4.35 -9.59
N GLN A 59 -10.24 -4.86 -9.34
CA GLN A 59 -9.03 -4.62 -10.15
C GLN A 59 -8.49 -3.17 -10.08
N GLN A 60 -8.93 -2.38 -9.09
CA GLN A 60 -8.37 -1.09 -8.73
C GLN A 60 -7.64 -1.19 -7.39
N PHE A 61 -6.54 -0.46 -7.25
CA PHE A 61 -5.81 -0.38 -5.99
C PHE A 61 -6.62 0.40 -4.97
N ASP A 62 -6.91 -0.21 -3.83
CA ASP A 62 -7.80 0.34 -2.82
C ASP A 62 -6.98 1.02 -1.71
N SER A 63 -6.55 2.25 -1.99
CA SER A 63 -5.75 3.04 -1.05
C SER A 63 -6.54 3.44 0.20
N GLU A 64 -7.85 3.64 0.07
CA GLU A 64 -8.72 3.97 1.21
C GLU A 64 -8.79 2.79 2.18
N PHE A 65 -9.00 1.59 1.67
CA PHE A 65 -8.97 0.37 2.47
C PHE A 65 -7.64 0.18 3.19
N ILE A 66 -6.51 0.35 2.49
CA ILE A 66 -5.18 0.25 3.11
C ILE A 66 -5.02 1.29 4.23
N ASN A 67 -5.44 2.53 4.02
CA ASN A 67 -5.32 3.58 5.03
C ASN A 67 -6.18 3.29 6.26
N VAL A 68 -7.41 2.80 6.09
CA VAL A 68 -8.27 2.37 7.21
C VAL A 68 -7.59 1.23 7.98
N MET A 69 -7.01 0.25 7.28
CA MET A 69 -6.30 -0.86 7.91
C MET A 69 -5.07 -0.41 8.67
N LYS A 70 -4.26 0.49 8.09
CA LYS A 70 -3.11 1.12 8.76
C LYS A 70 -3.53 1.79 10.05
N GLN A 71 -4.57 2.63 10.01
CA GLN A 71 -5.08 3.33 11.19
C GLN A 71 -5.52 2.37 12.29
N GLN A 72 -6.22 1.27 11.94
CA GLN A 72 -6.63 0.26 12.93
C GLN A 72 -5.43 -0.44 13.57
N CYS A 73 -4.40 -0.78 12.79
CA CYS A 73 -3.20 -1.38 13.31
C CYS A 73 -2.45 -0.43 14.26
N VAL A 74 -2.30 0.84 13.90
CA VAL A 74 -1.66 1.86 14.75
C VAL A 74 -2.42 2.03 16.06
N GLN A 75 -3.75 2.19 15.99
CA GLN A 75 -4.61 2.30 17.17
C GLN A 75 -4.48 1.09 18.10
N PHE A 76 -4.33 -0.11 17.54
CA PHE A 76 -4.13 -1.32 18.32
C PHE A 76 -2.75 -1.36 18.99
N VAL A 77 -1.69 -1.06 18.25
CA VAL A 77 -0.31 -0.99 18.77
C VAL A 77 -0.20 0.07 19.88
N MET A 78 -0.84 1.23 19.72
CA MET A 78 -0.87 2.28 20.75
C MET A 78 -1.58 1.83 22.03
N LYS A 79 -2.66 1.05 21.92
CA LYS A 79 -3.39 0.54 23.09
C LYS A 79 -2.66 -0.58 23.82
N GLN A 80 -1.98 -1.46 23.08
CA GLN A 80 -1.30 -2.63 23.65
C GLN A 80 0.13 -2.35 24.08
N GLY A 81 0.78 -1.33 23.49
CA GLY A 81 2.17 -0.97 23.72
C GLY A 81 3.16 -1.84 22.94
N LEU A 82 3.04 -3.17 23.04
CA LEU A 82 3.87 -4.15 22.33
C LEU A 82 2.99 -5.24 21.70
N ALA A 83 3.12 -5.46 20.39
CA ALA A 83 2.31 -6.44 19.68
C ALA A 83 3.11 -7.18 18.58
N SER A 84 2.83 -8.48 18.41
CA SER A 84 3.33 -9.26 17.28
C SER A 84 2.39 -9.18 16.08
N VAL A 85 2.87 -9.48 14.86
CA VAL A 85 2.01 -9.53 13.65
C VAL A 85 0.80 -10.45 13.84
N GLU A 86 0.99 -11.56 14.55
CA GLU A 86 -0.06 -12.55 14.82
C GLU A 86 -1.14 -11.97 15.73
N THR A 87 -0.72 -11.29 16.81
CA THR A 87 -1.62 -10.63 17.75
C THR A 87 -2.44 -9.54 17.05
N ILE A 88 -1.78 -8.76 16.18
CA ILE A 88 -2.42 -7.72 15.38
C ILE A 88 -3.42 -8.34 14.39
N ALA A 89 -3.02 -9.39 13.67
CA ALA A 89 -3.88 -10.06 12.70
C ALA A 89 -5.13 -10.65 13.37
N ASP A 90 -5.00 -11.27 14.54
CA ASP A 90 -6.12 -11.83 15.28
C ASP A 90 -7.04 -10.76 15.86
N ALA A 91 -6.49 -9.63 16.34
CA ALA A 91 -7.28 -8.52 16.83
C ALA A 91 -8.10 -7.86 15.70
N VAL A 92 -7.47 -7.61 14.55
CA VAL A 92 -8.15 -7.02 13.40
C VAL A 92 -9.21 -7.98 12.85
N ARG A 93 -8.95 -9.29 12.81
CA ARG A 93 -9.97 -10.29 12.45
C ARG A 93 -11.17 -10.28 13.41
N LYS A 94 -10.93 -10.21 14.73
CA LYS A 94 -11.99 -10.15 15.75
C LYS A 94 -12.81 -8.86 15.67
N SER A 95 -12.20 -7.76 15.22
CA SER A 95 -12.90 -6.49 15.06
C SER A 95 -13.98 -6.51 13.95
N GLY A 96 -13.92 -7.48 13.02
CA GLY A 96 -14.91 -7.64 11.96
C GLY A 96 -14.94 -6.51 10.93
N ILE A 97 -13.93 -5.64 10.92
CA ILE A 97 -13.86 -4.45 10.05
C ILE A 97 -13.72 -4.86 8.57
N THR A 98 -13.05 -5.98 8.29
CA THR A 98 -12.76 -6.43 6.92
C THR A 98 -13.65 -7.59 6.50
N LYS A 99 -14.31 -7.46 5.34
CA LYS A 99 -15.00 -8.57 4.67
C LYS A 99 -14.02 -9.53 3.95
N GLU A 100 -12.80 -9.08 3.70
CA GLU A 100 -11.77 -9.85 3.01
C GLU A 100 -10.89 -10.67 3.97
N GLU A 101 -10.53 -11.88 3.54
CA GLU A 101 -9.67 -12.77 4.31
C GLU A 101 -8.19 -12.44 4.05
N LEU A 102 -7.65 -11.58 4.92
CA LEU A 102 -6.25 -11.19 4.94
C LEU A 102 -5.37 -12.28 5.57
N ARG A 103 -4.23 -12.55 4.93
CA ARG A 103 -3.20 -13.47 5.43
C ARG A 103 -2.21 -12.73 6.32
N VAL A 104 -1.47 -13.46 7.15
CA VAL A 104 -0.42 -12.90 8.01
C VAL A 104 0.63 -12.10 7.22
N LYS A 105 0.94 -12.51 5.99
CA LYS A 105 1.86 -11.77 5.09
C LYS A 105 1.32 -10.38 4.71
N ASP A 106 0.01 -10.24 4.57
CA ASP A 106 -0.62 -8.96 4.22
C ASP A 106 -0.51 -7.99 5.42
N TYR A 107 -0.73 -8.48 6.65
CA TYR A 107 -0.49 -7.71 7.87
C TYR A 107 0.98 -7.32 8.05
N LYS A 108 1.92 -8.21 7.73
CA LYS A 108 3.34 -7.85 7.74
C LYS A 108 3.64 -6.68 6.79
N GLN A 109 3.12 -6.71 5.56
CA GLN A 109 3.29 -5.59 4.63
C GLN A 109 2.72 -4.27 5.17
N LEU A 110 1.57 -4.31 5.84
CA LEU A 110 1.03 -3.14 6.52
C LEU A 110 1.97 -2.62 7.62
N MET A 111 2.52 -3.52 8.44
CA MET A 111 3.43 -3.12 9.51
C MET A 111 4.72 -2.55 8.94
N ASP A 112 5.29 -3.19 7.92
CA ASP A 112 6.49 -2.69 7.24
C ASP A 112 6.24 -1.28 6.67
N MET A 113 5.06 -1.03 6.09
CA MET A 113 4.67 0.33 5.65
C MET A 113 4.58 1.32 6.82
N LEU A 114 3.96 0.94 7.94
CA LEU A 114 3.87 1.82 9.12
C LEU A 114 5.23 2.14 9.74
N VAL A 115 6.17 1.19 9.65
CA VAL A 115 7.56 1.40 10.07
C VAL A 115 8.26 2.39 9.14
N LEU A 116 8.04 2.28 7.82
CA LEU A 116 8.58 3.24 6.84
C LEU A 116 7.98 4.63 6.98
N ASP A 117 6.69 4.72 7.33
CA ASP A 117 5.99 5.98 7.62
C ASP A 117 6.45 6.59 8.96
N GLY A 118 7.19 5.84 9.79
CA GLY A 118 7.70 6.29 11.09
C GLY A 118 6.64 6.36 12.20
N GLU A 119 5.46 5.76 11.98
CA GLU A 119 4.39 5.72 12.99
C GLU A 119 4.63 4.62 14.05
N VAL A 120 5.32 3.55 13.65
CA VAL A 120 5.57 2.36 14.45
C VAL A 120 7.05 1.98 14.38
N GLU A 121 7.62 1.51 15.48
CA GLU A 121 8.97 0.96 15.53
C GLU A 121 8.93 -0.57 15.60
N GLU A 122 9.84 -1.21 14.87
CA GLU A 122 10.11 -2.64 14.98
C GLU A 122 11.17 -2.91 16.07
N THR A 123 10.94 -3.92 16.90
CA THR A 123 11.87 -4.35 17.93
C THR A 123 11.87 -5.88 18.06
N VAL A 124 12.97 -6.46 18.52
CA VAL A 124 13.08 -7.91 18.72
C VAL A 124 12.94 -8.22 20.21
N SER A 125 12.08 -9.18 20.53
CA SER A 125 11.87 -9.67 21.88
C SER A 125 13.15 -10.29 22.43
N THR A 126 13.58 -9.83 23.60
CA THR A 126 14.67 -10.45 24.38
C THR A 126 14.17 -11.59 25.28
N GLY A 127 12.85 -11.79 25.38
CA GLY A 127 12.23 -12.77 26.28
C GLY A 127 12.33 -12.43 27.77
N VAL A 128 12.81 -11.23 28.12
CA VAL A 128 13.04 -10.81 29.52
C VAL A 128 12.34 -9.48 29.80
N GLY A 129 11.85 -9.31 31.03
CA GLY A 129 11.22 -8.07 31.49
C GLY A 129 9.91 -7.76 30.75
N PRO A 130 9.76 -6.56 30.14
CA PRO A 130 8.54 -6.20 29.40
C PRO A 130 8.30 -7.09 28.16
N PHE A 131 9.29 -7.87 27.75
CA PHE A 131 9.21 -8.81 26.63
C PHE A 131 8.93 -10.26 27.07
N SER A 132 8.74 -10.53 28.36
CA SER A 132 8.52 -11.89 28.90
C SER A 132 7.27 -12.60 28.35
N ALA A 133 6.29 -11.85 27.86
CA ALA A 133 5.08 -12.39 27.23
C ALA A 133 5.35 -13.00 25.83
N PHE A 134 6.51 -12.72 25.23
CA PHE A 134 6.85 -13.14 23.87
C PHE A 134 8.12 -13.99 23.87
N PRO A 135 8.20 -15.04 23.04
CA PRO A 135 9.43 -15.82 22.89
C PRO A 135 10.62 -14.93 22.48
N PRO A 136 11.86 -15.29 22.86
CA PRO A 136 13.04 -14.61 22.34
C PRO A 136 13.09 -14.72 20.81
N ASP A 137 13.74 -13.74 20.17
CA ASP A 137 13.87 -13.62 18.70
C ASP A 137 12.54 -13.41 17.95
N THR A 138 11.48 -13.01 18.66
CA THR A 138 10.20 -12.65 18.03
C THR A 138 10.19 -11.17 17.65
N VAL A 139 9.79 -10.85 16.42
CA VAL A 139 9.59 -9.46 15.96
C VAL A 139 8.31 -8.89 16.55
N LEU A 140 8.43 -7.72 17.18
CA LEU A 140 7.37 -6.98 17.84
C LEU A 140 7.32 -5.54 17.32
N TYR A 141 6.14 -4.95 17.42
CA TYR A 141 5.85 -3.59 17.01
C TYR A 141 5.39 -2.77 18.20
N ARG A 142 5.84 -1.52 18.28
CA ARG A 142 5.46 -0.55 19.30
C ARG A 142 5.28 0.83 18.69
N SER A 143 4.58 1.73 19.37
CA SER A 143 4.47 3.13 18.94
C SER A 143 5.86 3.75 18.82
N ALA A 144 6.10 4.51 17.74
CA ALA A 144 7.33 5.28 17.61
C ALA A 144 7.44 6.31 18.74
N GLN A 145 8.64 6.45 19.32
CA GLN A 145 8.87 7.37 20.44
C GLN A 145 9.03 8.83 19.98
N SER A 146 9.44 9.02 18.74
CA SER A 146 9.53 10.32 18.08
C SER A 146 8.72 10.27 16.80
N GLN A 147 7.59 10.95 16.76
CA GLN A 147 6.94 11.25 15.48
C GLN A 147 7.88 12.18 14.70
N LEU A 148 8.29 11.76 13.51
CA LEU A 148 8.99 12.64 12.59
C LEU A 148 8.02 13.78 12.25
N SER A 149 8.37 15.02 12.59
CA SER A 149 7.54 16.16 12.20
C SER A 149 7.56 16.26 10.67
N GLU A 150 6.40 16.28 10.05
CA GLU A 150 6.27 16.43 8.59
C GLU A 150 6.95 17.70 8.07
N THR A 151 7.08 18.72 8.93
CA THR A 151 7.68 20.00 8.60
C THR A 151 8.85 20.33 9.53
N SER A 152 9.91 20.87 8.95
CA SER A 152 11.00 21.53 9.68
C SER A 152 10.98 23.04 9.41
N ALA A 153 11.73 23.80 10.22
CA ALA A 153 11.94 25.23 9.95
C ALA A 153 12.46 25.50 8.53
N PHE A 154 13.24 24.56 7.96
CA PHE A 154 13.77 24.67 6.61
C PHE A 154 12.70 24.46 5.54
N THR A 155 11.82 23.47 5.69
CA THR A 155 10.72 23.22 4.74
C THR A 155 9.62 24.29 4.80
N ASN A 156 9.55 25.06 5.90
CA ASN A 156 8.59 26.14 6.08
C ASN A 156 9.01 27.47 5.42
N ILE A 157 10.21 27.53 4.84
CA ILE A 157 10.73 28.69 4.12
C ILE A 157 10.78 28.33 2.63
N PRO A 158 10.45 29.26 1.71
CA PRO A 158 10.43 28.99 0.27
C PRO A 158 11.75 28.42 -0.26
N CYS A 159 12.89 28.75 0.34
CA CYS A 159 14.19 28.22 -0.04
C CYS A 159 14.32 26.70 0.19
N GLY A 160 13.69 26.13 1.21
CA GLY A 160 13.83 24.70 1.52
C GLY A 160 13.08 23.77 0.57
N VAL A 161 12.19 24.33 -0.24
CA VAL A 161 11.43 23.61 -1.28
C VAL A 161 11.65 24.23 -2.67
N CYS A 162 12.64 25.13 -2.81
CA CYS A 162 12.87 25.87 -4.05
C CYS A 162 13.45 24.94 -5.13
N PRO A 163 12.78 24.78 -6.30
CA PRO A 163 13.24 23.88 -7.35
C PRO A 163 14.53 24.34 -8.02
N VAL A 164 14.86 25.63 -7.91
CA VAL A 164 16.01 26.30 -8.53
C VAL A 164 17.00 26.83 -7.49
N LEU A 165 16.99 26.28 -6.27
CA LEU A 165 17.89 26.74 -5.19
C LEU A 165 19.36 26.71 -5.61
N HIS A 166 19.75 25.67 -6.35
CA HIS A 166 21.12 25.46 -6.82
C HIS A 166 21.60 26.50 -7.84
N GLU A 167 20.68 27.23 -8.49
CA GLU A 167 20.97 28.31 -9.44
C GLU A 167 20.91 29.69 -8.77
N CYS A 168 20.45 29.76 -7.51
CA CYS A 168 20.24 31.01 -6.80
C CYS A 168 21.56 31.56 -6.23
N THR A 169 21.98 32.72 -6.74
CA THR A 169 23.23 33.40 -6.31
C THR A 169 22.99 34.90 -6.14
N GLU A 170 23.84 35.60 -5.38
CA GLU A 170 23.60 37.01 -5.04
C GLU A 170 23.57 37.98 -6.25
N ASP A 171 24.33 37.65 -7.29
CA ASP A 171 24.48 38.44 -8.53
C ASP A 171 24.01 37.67 -9.79
N GLY A 172 23.32 36.55 -9.60
CA GLY A 172 22.79 35.72 -10.69
C GLY A 172 21.46 36.22 -11.25
N LEU A 173 21.04 35.63 -12.38
CA LEU A 173 19.69 35.85 -12.94
C LEU A 173 18.59 35.43 -11.95
N ILE A 174 18.85 34.34 -11.21
CA ILE A 174 18.04 33.90 -10.07
C ILE A 174 18.78 34.36 -8.82
N SER A 175 18.20 35.32 -8.10
CA SER A 175 18.81 35.88 -6.90
C SER A 175 17.81 35.96 -5.75
N PRO A 176 18.29 35.95 -4.49
CA PRO A 176 17.43 36.17 -3.34
C PRO A 176 16.75 37.56 -3.38
N LYS A 177 17.43 38.58 -3.94
CA LYS A 177 16.94 39.98 -4.02
C LYS A 177 15.70 40.10 -4.91
N THR A 178 15.65 39.34 -6.00
CA THR A 178 14.58 39.35 -7.00
C THR A 178 13.69 38.11 -6.94
N CYS A 179 13.80 37.30 -5.88
CA CYS A 179 13.12 36.01 -5.78
C CYS A 179 11.59 36.16 -5.65
N VAL A 180 10.86 35.67 -6.65
CA VAL A 180 9.38 35.67 -6.64
C VAL A 180 8.81 34.80 -5.52
N TYR A 181 9.41 33.63 -5.24
CA TYR A 181 8.95 32.73 -4.18
C TYR A 181 9.05 33.38 -2.79
N TYR A 182 10.12 34.14 -2.55
CA TYR A 182 10.33 34.83 -1.28
C TYR A 182 9.41 36.03 -1.14
N GLN A 183 9.22 36.80 -2.22
CA GLN A 183 8.29 37.92 -2.24
C GLN A 183 6.85 37.48 -2.02
N ASP A 184 6.40 36.41 -2.68
CA ASP A 184 5.04 35.90 -2.50
C ASP A 184 4.83 35.31 -1.11
N TRP A 185 5.84 34.63 -0.56
CA TRP A 185 5.80 34.15 0.83
C TRP A 185 5.74 35.29 1.85
N LEU A 186 6.31 36.48 1.58
CA LEU A 186 6.20 37.63 2.48
C LEU A 186 4.88 38.41 2.37
N LYS A 187 4.05 38.17 1.34
CA LYS A 187 2.81 38.91 1.06
C LYS A 187 1.59 38.42 1.87
N PHE A 188 1.80 37.85 3.06
CA PHE A 188 0.70 37.50 3.96
C PHE A 188 -0.17 38.71 4.32
#